data_AF-A0A6J2PVG2-F1
#
_entry.id   AF-A0A6J2PVG2-F1
#
_cell.length_a   1.000
_cell.length_b   1.000
_cell.length_c   1.000
_cell.angle_alpha   90.00
_cell.angle_beta   90.00
_cell.angle_gamma   90.00
#
_symmetry.space_group_name_H-M   'P 1'
#
loop_
_entity.id
_entity.type
_entity.pdbx_description
1 polymer ?
#
loop_
_entity_poly.entity_id
_entity_poly.type
_entity_poly.pdbx_seq_one_letter_code
_entity_poly.pdbx_strand_id
1 'polypeptide(L)'
;MVLLVSSSRHPDQWIVPGGGMEPEEEPCGAAVREVYEEAGVKGRLGRLLGIFEQNKDSKHRTYVYTLMVTETLEDWEDSVNIGRKRKWFKVDEAIRVLQSHKPVHAEYLRRLTNSCVPVCSPTNGKTPSSQVMDNNTPHCVVCSTQGSANR
;
A
#
# COMPACT_ATOMS: atom_id res chain seq x y z
N MET A 1 -2.43 2.52 11.52
CA MET A 1 -3.59 2.74 10.61
C MET A 1 -3.10 2.67 9.16
N VAL A 2 -4.00 2.50 8.18
CA VAL A 2 -3.68 2.51 6.74
C VAL A 2 -4.56 3.47 5.95
N LEU A 3 -3.99 4.13 4.94
CA LEU A 3 -4.71 5.04 4.06
C LEU A 3 -5.21 4.29 2.81
N LEU A 4 -6.49 4.43 2.51
CA LEU A 4 -7.10 3.95 1.26
C LEU A 4 -7.68 5.13 0.49
N VAL A 5 -7.85 4.94 -0.81
CA VAL A 5 -8.48 5.90 -1.71
C VAL A 5 -9.72 5.31 -2.36
N SER A 6 -10.67 6.14 -2.80
CA SER A 6 -11.84 5.65 -3.53
C SER A 6 -11.44 5.17 -4.92
N SER A 7 -12.09 4.13 -5.44
CA SER A 7 -11.86 3.68 -6.82
C SER A 7 -12.37 4.71 -7.83
N SER A 8 -11.59 4.97 -8.87
CA SER A 8 -12.02 5.81 -10.01
C SER A 8 -13.23 5.25 -10.77
N ARG A 9 -13.42 3.92 -10.77
CA ARG A 9 -14.55 3.26 -11.46
C ARG A 9 -15.80 3.13 -10.58
N HIS A 10 -15.60 2.98 -9.27
CA HIS A 10 -16.66 2.79 -8.29
C HIS A 10 -16.37 3.66 -7.06
N PRO A 11 -16.80 4.94 -7.03
CA PRO A 11 -16.44 5.88 -5.98
C PRO A 11 -16.88 5.50 -4.56
N ASP A 12 -17.79 4.52 -4.43
CA ASP A 12 -18.25 3.90 -3.19
C ASP A 12 -17.32 2.79 -2.67
N GLN A 13 -16.38 2.32 -3.49
CA GLN A 13 -15.41 1.27 -3.16
C GLN A 13 -14.04 1.87 -2.80
N TRP A 14 -13.33 1.22 -1.88
CA TRP A 14 -12.01 1.64 -1.42
C TRP A 14 -10.91 0.76 -2.02
N ILE A 15 -9.75 1.33 -2.31
CA ILE A 15 -8.59 0.61 -2.85
C ILE A 15 -7.31 1.08 -2.18
N VAL A 16 -6.31 0.20 -2.17
CA VAL A 16 -4.91 0.60 -1.91
C VAL A 16 -4.47 1.48 -3.08
N PRO A 17 -3.92 2.68 -2.84
CA PRO A 17 -3.45 3.55 -3.91
C PRO A 17 -2.33 2.88 -4.71
N GLY A 18 -2.30 3.15 -6.01
CA GLY A 18 -1.30 2.58 -6.89
C GLY A 18 -1.73 2.44 -8.33
N GLY A 19 -0.73 2.38 -9.20
CA GLY A 19 -0.95 2.39 -10.65
C GLY A 19 0.21 1.75 -11.41
N GLY A 20 0.30 2.11 -12.69
CA GLY A 20 1.26 1.55 -13.62
C GLY A 20 2.63 2.22 -13.45
N MET A 21 3.69 1.44 -13.57
CA MET A 21 5.03 1.98 -13.73
C MET A 21 5.18 2.62 -15.12
N GLU A 22 5.78 3.79 -15.18
CA GLU A 22 6.17 4.43 -16.44
C GLU A 22 7.40 3.72 -17.06
N PRO A 23 7.67 3.90 -18.37
CA PRO A 23 8.88 3.39 -19.00
C PRO A 23 10.12 3.89 -18.26
N GLU A 24 11.06 2.98 -17.97
CA GLU A 24 12.32 3.28 -17.26
C GLU A 24 12.14 3.75 -15.81
N GLU A 25 10.91 3.72 -15.27
CA GLU A 25 10.64 4.06 -13.88
C GLU A 25 10.96 2.87 -12.96
N GLU A 26 11.66 3.13 -11.86
CA GLU A 26 11.89 2.13 -10.83
C GLU A 26 10.61 1.89 -10.00
N PRO A 27 10.32 0.65 -9.54
CA PRO A 27 9.10 0.35 -8.80
C PRO A 27 8.89 1.20 -7.55
N CYS A 28 9.98 1.60 -6.88
CA CYS A 28 9.95 2.49 -5.73
C CYS A 28 9.58 3.94 -6.11
N GLY A 29 10.08 4.44 -7.24
CA GLY A 29 9.73 5.75 -7.78
C GLY A 29 8.25 5.81 -8.12
N ALA A 30 7.76 4.80 -8.86
CA ALA A 30 6.35 4.64 -9.18
C ALA A 30 5.47 4.64 -7.93
N ALA A 31 5.85 3.89 -6.90
CA ALA A 31 5.07 3.84 -5.65
C ALA A 31 5.00 5.22 -4.95
N VAL A 32 6.06 6.02 -5.00
CA VAL A 32 6.05 7.38 -4.41
C VAL A 32 5.24 8.35 -5.26
N ARG A 33 5.34 8.29 -6.60
CA ARG A 33 4.54 9.10 -7.52
C ARG A 33 3.05 8.80 -7.37
N GLU A 34 2.67 7.53 -7.42
CA GLU A 34 1.27 7.09 -7.33
C GLU A 34 0.60 7.49 -6.01
N VAL A 35 1.30 7.38 -4.87
CA VAL A 35 0.70 7.80 -3.59
C VAL A 35 0.53 9.32 -3.51
N TYR A 36 1.38 10.07 -4.19
CA TYR A 36 1.29 11.52 -4.28
C TYR A 36 0.11 11.93 -5.15
N GLU A 37 -0.02 11.35 -6.35
CA GLU A 37 -1.07 11.64 -7.33
C GLU A 37 -2.45 11.15 -6.87
N GLU A 38 -2.56 9.95 -6.32
CA GLU A 38 -3.86 9.37 -5.98
C GLU A 38 -4.34 9.71 -4.56
N ALA A 39 -3.41 9.87 -3.60
CA ALA A 39 -3.74 10.04 -2.19
C ALA A 39 -3.28 11.37 -1.58
N GLY A 40 -2.47 12.17 -2.29
CA GLY A 40 -2.03 13.48 -1.83
C GLY A 40 -1.18 13.42 -0.56
N VAL A 41 -0.35 12.38 -0.40
CA VAL A 41 0.53 12.25 0.75
C VAL A 41 1.99 12.14 0.33
N LYS A 42 2.87 12.68 1.17
CA LYS A 42 4.32 12.44 1.06
C LYS A 42 4.80 11.71 2.30
N GLY A 43 5.90 11.01 2.14
CA GLY A 43 6.44 10.22 3.22
C GLY A 43 7.77 9.58 2.91
N ARG A 44 8.26 8.86 3.90
CA ARG A 44 9.47 8.04 3.76
C ARG A 44 9.05 6.67 3.29
N LEU A 45 9.44 6.30 2.07
CA LEU A 45 9.24 4.94 1.58
C LEU A 45 9.95 3.95 2.52
N GLY A 46 9.23 2.92 2.91
CA GLY A 46 9.70 1.86 3.78
C GLY A 46 10.07 0.61 2.99
N ARG A 47 9.93 -0.55 3.64
CA ARG A 47 10.26 -1.84 3.04
C ARG A 47 9.29 -2.23 1.93
N LEU A 48 9.79 -3.04 0.99
CA LEU A 48 8.99 -3.86 0.08
C LEU A 48 8.28 -4.95 0.90
N LEU A 49 6.94 -4.94 0.93
CA LEU A 49 6.11 -5.98 1.55
C LEU A 49 6.06 -7.25 0.71
N GLY A 50 6.24 -7.11 -0.60
CA GLY A 50 6.40 -8.23 -1.51
C GLY A 50 6.01 -7.87 -2.94
N ILE A 51 6.21 -8.86 -3.81
CA ILE A 51 5.78 -8.82 -5.20
C ILE A 51 4.59 -9.76 -5.32
N PHE A 52 3.53 -9.30 -5.97
CA PHE A 52 2.30 -10.03 -6.18
C PHE A 52 2.03 -10.16 -7.67
N GLU A 53 1.68 -11.37 -8.09
CA GLU A 53 1.31 -11.69 -9.46
C GLU A 53 -0.20 -11.97 -9.47
N GLN A 54 -0.97 -11.17 -10.22
CA GLN A 54 -2.44 -11.32 -10.20
C GLN A 54 -2.92 -12.60 -10.90
N ASN A 55 -2.17 -13.10 -11.89
CA ASN A 55 -2.47 -14.34 -12.61
C ASN A 55 -1.16 -15.06 -12.97
N LYS A 56 -1.16 -16.40 -12.95
CA LYS A 56 0.02 -17.23 -13.31
C LYS A 56 0.48 -17.01 -14.77
N ASP A 57 -0.44 -16.63 -15.65
CA ASP A 57 -0.14 -16.32 -17.06
C ASP A 57 0.14 -14.83 -17.31
N SER A 58 -0.06 -13.97 -16.30
CA SER A 58 0.17 -12.54 -16.44
C SER A 58 1.60 -12.21 -16.04
N LYS A 59 2.34 -11.56 -16.95
CA LYS A 59 3.66 -10.98 -16.66
C LYS A 59 3.60 -9.72 -15.79
N HIS A 60 2.42 -9.36 -15.26
CA HIS A 60 2.24 -8.17 -14.43
C HIS A 60 2.66 -8.45 -12.99
N ARG A 61 3.73 -7.78 -12.56
CA ARG A 61 4.22 -7.80 -11.20
C ARG A 61 3.78 -6.54 -10.49
N THR A 62 3.08 -6.69 -9.39
CA THR A 62 2.71 -5.59 -8.51
C THR A 62 3.66 -5.59 -7.31
N TYR A 63 4.51 -4.56 -7.24
CA TYR A 63 5.40 -4.30 -6.12
C TYR A 63 4.62 -3.52 -5.07
N VAL A 64 4.67 -3.98 -3.82
CA VAL A 64 3.91 -3.35 -2.73
C VAL A 64 4.86 -2.88 -1.65
N TYR A 65 4.82 -1.60 -1.34
CA TYR A 65 5.68 -0.98 -0.35
C TYR A 65 4.87 -0.45 0.84
N THR A 66 5.56 -0.35 1.97
CA THR A 66 5.12 0.52 3.06
C THR A 66 5.61 1.94 2.82
N LEU A 67 4.87 2.93 3.28
CA LEU A 67 5.30 4.32 3.29
C LEU A 67 4.86 4.97 4.61
N MET A 68 5.80 5.57 5.33
CA MET A 68 5.51 6.34 6.54
C MET A 68 5.10 7.75 6.13
N VAL A 69 3.83 8.10 6.34
CA VAL A 69 3.31 9.41 5.92
C VAL A 69 3.89 10.50 6.83
N THR A 70 4.49 11.52 6.23
CA THR A 70 5.06 12.68 6.92
C THR A 70 4.31 13.97 6.60
N GLU A 71 3.63 14.03 5.45
CA GLU A 71 2.89 15.19 4.99
C GLU A 71 1.61 14.75 4.28
N THR A 72 0.55 15.53 4.41
CA THR A 72 -0.75 15.28 3.80
C THR A 72 -1.23 16.59 3.18
N LEU A 73 -1.39 16.61 1.86
CA LEU A 73 -1.84 17.77 1.10
C LEU A 73 -3.36 17.91 1.17
N GLU A 74 -3.88 19.12 1.30
CA GLU A 74 -5.34 19.37 1.30
C GLU A 74 -5.94 19.09 -0.08
N ASP A 75 -5.32 19.66 -1.11
CA ASP A 75 -5.65 19.42 -2.52
C ASP A 75 -4.54 18.61 -3.20
N TRP A 76 -4.94 17.65 -4.03
CA TRP A 76 -4.02 16.80 -4.79
C TRP A 76 -4.65 16.41 -6.13
N GLU A 77 -3.82 15.93 -7.05
CA GLU A 77 -4.18 15.74 -8.45
C GLU A 77 -5.50 14.98 -8.64
N ASP A 78 -5.63 13.77 -8.12
CA ASP A 78 -6.85 12.98 -8.29
C ASP A 78 -8.07 13.52 -7.52
N SER A 79 -7.88 14.24 -6.41
CA SER A 79 -9.00 14.92 -5.74
C SER A 79 -9.58 15.99 -6.64
N VAL A 80 -8.72 16.80 -7.25
CA VAL A 80 -9.13 17.92 -8.10
C VAL A 80 -9.67 17.42 -9.45
N ASN A 81 -9.00 16.46 -10.07
CA ASN A 81 -9.30 16.03 -11.43
C ASN A 81 -10.49 15.07 -11.51
N ILE A 82 -10.64 14.16 -10.54
CA ILE A 82 -11.66 13.10 -10.59
C ILE A 82 -12.50 12.98 -9.31
N GLY A 83 -12.31 13.88 -8.33
CA GLY A 83 -13.03 13.83 -7.06
C GLY A 83 -12.66 12.64 -6.20
N ARG A 84 -11.44 12.09 -6.34
CA ARG A 84 -10.98 10.94 -5.55
C ARG A 84 -10.95 11.31 -4.07
N LYS A 85 -11.49 10.42 -3.24
CA LYS A 85 -11.49 10.56 -1.78
C LYS A 85 -10.39 9.72 -1.18
N ARG A 86 -9.92 10.10 0.01
CA ARG A 86 -9.01 9.30 0.83
C ARG A 86 -9.54 9.16 2.25
N LYS A 87 -9.23 8.07 2.92
CA LYS A 87 -9.64 7.84 4.32
C LYS A 87 -8.67 6.91 5.04
N TRP A 88 -8.40 7.23 6.30
CA TRP A 88 -7.67 6.38 7.22
C TRP A 88 -8.57 5.28 7.78
N PHE A 89 -8.07 4.05 7.77
CA PHE A 89 -8.73 2.87 8.30
C PHE A 89 -7.84 2.17 9.33
N LYS A 90 -8.46 1.48 10.28
CA LYS A 90 -7.75 0.41 10.99
C LYS A 90 -7.44 -0.72 10.01
N VAL A 91 -6.33 -1.44 10.22
CA VAL A 91 -5.90 -2.50 9.28
C VAL A 91 -6.99 -3.56 9.09
N ASP A 92 -7.62 -4.00 10.18
CA ASP A 92 -8.71 -5.00 10.12
C ASP A 92 -9.94 -4.49 9.37
N GLU A 93 -10.29 -3.21 9.52
CA GLU A 93 -11.40 -2.60 8.79
C GLU A 93 -11.06 -2.48 7.30
N ALA A 94 -9.84 -2.06 6.98
CA ALA A 94 -9.34 -1.97 5.62
C ALA A 94 -9.38 -3.33 4.91
N ILE A 95 -8.96 -4.40 5.58
CA ILE A 95 -9.04 -5.77 5.06
C ILE A 95 -10.50 -6.14 4.75
N ARG A 96 -11.43 -5.86 5.66
CA ARG A 96 -12.86 -6.19 5.47
C ARG A 96 -13.47 -5.47 4.27
N VAL A 97 -13.20 -4.17 4.11
CA VAL A 97 -13.74 -3.40 2.97
C VAL A 97 -13.12 -3.85 1.65
N LEU A 98 -11.80 -4.15 1.63
CA LEU A 98 -11.13 -4.60 0.41
C LEU A 98 -11.52 -6.01 -0.01
N GLN A 99 -11.80 -6.91 0.94
CA GLN A 99 -12.03 -8.33 0.66
C GLN A 99 -13.20 -8.58 -0.31
N SER A 100 -14.22 -7.71 -0.31
CA SER A 100 -15.43 -7.89 -1.13
C SER A 100 -15.23 -7.60 -2.61
N HIS A 101 -14.36 -6.66 -2.97
CA HIS A 101 -14.19 -6.18 -4.36
C HIS A 101 -12.73 -6.11 -4.86
N LYS A 102 -11.75 -6.22 -3.95
CA LYS A 102 -10.30 -6.20 -4.22
C LYS A 102 -9.55 -7.15 -3.26
N PRO A 103 -9.81 -8.47 -3.31
CA PRO A 103 -9.22 -9.44 -2.37
C PRO A 103 -7.69 -9.47 -2.40
N VAL A 104 -7.06 -9.18 -3.55
CA VAL A 104 -5.59 -9.09 -3.66
C VAL A 104 -5.05 -7.91 -2.84
N HIS A 105 -5.75 -6.77 -2.81
CA HIS A 105 -5.35 -5.63 -1.98
C HIS A 105 -5.51 -5.95 -0.48
N ALA A 106 -6.52 -6.75 -0.11
CA ALA A 106 -6.67 -7.22 1.26
C ALA A 106 -5.46 -8.10 1.69
N GLU A 107 -4.93 -8.92 0.77
CA GLU A 107 -3.73 -9.73 1.03
C GLU A 107 -2.48 -8.87 1.28
N TYR A 108 -2.35 -7.70 0.64
CA TYR A 108 -1.25 -6.76 0.92
C TYR A 108 -1.23 -6.35 2.39
N LEU A 109 -2.42 -6.08 2.94
CA LEU A 109 -2.59 -5.70 4.34
C LEU A 109 -2.40 -6.88 5.29
N ARG A 110 -2.75 -8.11 4.88
CA ARG A 110 -2.42 -9.32 5.67
C ARG A 110 -0.91 -9.56 5.75
N ARG A 111 -0.15 -9.27 4.69
CA ARG A 111 1.33 -9.32 4.75
C ARG A 111 1.91 -8.23 5.65
N LEU A 112 1.30 -7.05 5.69
CA LEU A 112 1.68 -6.01 6.64
C LEU A 112 1.53 -6.48 8.09
N THR A 113 0.44 -7.18 8.45
CA THR A 113 0.23 -7.70 9.81
C THR A 113 1.12 -8.89 10.13
N ASN A 114 1.36 -9.79 9.18
CA ASN A 114 2.18 -10.99 9.40
C ASN A 114 3.68 -10.67 9.57
N SER A 115 4.12 -9.50 9.12
CA SER A 115 5.48 -9.01 9.38
C SER A 115 5.61 -8.28 10.73
N CYS A 116 4.51 -8.13 11.48
CA CYS A 116 4.46 -7.54 12.82
C CYS A 116 4.20 -8.56 13.94
N VAL A 117 4.06 -9.86 13.66
CA VAL A 117 4.04 -10.87 14.74
C VAL A 117 5.48 -11.15 15.20
N PRO A 118 5.86 -10.80 16.44
CA PRO A 118 7.01 -11.45 17.04
C PRO A 118 6.61 -12.91 17.21
N VAL A 119 7.35 -13.84 16.61
CA VAL A 119 7.27 -15.26 16.95
C VAL A 119 7.71 -15.38 18.40
N CYS A 120 6.77 -15.25 19.33
CA CYS A 120 6.98 -15.59 20.72
C CYS A 120 6.81 -17.11 20.86
N SER A 121 7.84 -17.84 20.48
CA SER A 121 8.08 -19.18 21.01
C SER A 121 8.63 -19.03 22.43
N PRO A 122 8.12 -19.74 23.44
CA PRO A 122 8.64 -19.62 24.81
C PRO A 122 9.91 -20.47 24.95
N THR A 123 11.07 -19.93 24.56
CA THR A 123 12.37 -20.51 24.94
C THR A 123 13.45 -19.45 25.11
N ASN A 124 13.62 -19.04 26.37
CA ASN A 124 14.88 -18.78 27.07
C ASN A 124 15.99 -17.94 26.37
N GLY A 125 16.17 -16.71 26.86
CA GLY A 125 17.50 -16.09 27.03
C GLY A 125 18.07 -15.26 25.87
N LYS A 126 18.38 -13.99 26.19
CA LYS A 126 19.15 -12.96 25.45
C LYS A 126 18.39 -12.16 24.37
N THR A 127 18.01 -10.96 24.80
CA THR A 127 17.47 -9.84 24.03
C THR A 127 18.46 -9.29 23.00
N PRO A 128 18.06 -9.15 21.73
CA PRO A 128 18.37 -7.98 20.94
C PRO A 128 17.11 -7.10 20.84
N SER A 129 17.32 -5.79 21.06
CA SER A 129 16.30 -4.75 20.99
C SER A 129 15.50 -4.84 19.68
N SER A 130 14.31 -5.43 19.77
CA SER A 130 13.37 -5.51 18.66
C SER A 130 12.70 -4.16 18.57
N GLN A 131 12.91 -3.43 17.47
CA GLN A 131 12.16 -2.21 17.19
C GLN A 131 10.68 -2.58 17.05
N VAL A 132 9.94 -2.40 18.15
CA VAL A 132 8.49 -2.41 18.18
C VAL A 132 8.07 -1.32 17.20
N MET A 133 7.50 -1.69 16.05
CA MET A 133 6.83 -0.71 15.20
C MET A 133 5.66 -0.18 16.03
N ASP A 134 5.74 1.09 16.40
CA ASP A 134 4.69 1.80 17.11
C ASP A 134 3.41 1.72 16.26
N ASN A 135 2.42 0.98 16.74
CA ASN A 135 1.13 0.77 16.07
C ASN A 135 0.36 2.09 15.78
N ASN A 136 0.86 3.20 16.32
CA ASN A 136 0.32 4.54 16.18
C ASN A 136 0.89 5.33 14.98
N THR A 137 1.93 4.84 14.31
CA THR A 137 2.51 5.58 13.16
C THR A 137 1.59 5.45 11.93
N PRO A 138 1.22 6.56 11.27
CA PRO A 138 0.41 6.51 10.06
C PRO A 138 1.21 5.92 8.90
N HIS A 139 0.86 4.70 8.51
CA HIS A 139 1.50 4.00 7.39
C HIS A 139 0.54 3.97 6.21
N CYS A 140 1.01 4.31 5.02
CA CYS A 140 0.34 3.99 3.77
C CYS A 140 0.90 2.66 3.24
N VAL A 141 0.03 1.84 2.66
CA VAL A 141 0.46 0.76 1.76
C VAL A 141 0.21 1.28 0.36
N VAL A 142 1.20 1.15 -0.50
CA VAL A 142 1.09 1.59 -1.89
C VAL A 142 1.61 0.48 -2.81
N CYS A 143 0.97 0.35 -3.97
CA CYS A 143 1.40 -0.60 -4.97
C CYS A 143 1.81 0.09 -6.28
N SER A 144 2.84 -0.45 -6.93
CA SER A 144 3.23 -0.08 -8.30
C SER A 144 3.23 -1.34 -9.16
N THR A 145 2.61 -1.27 -10.33
CA THR A 145 2.42 -2.42 -11.20
C THR A 145 3.25 -2.27 -12.47
N GLN A 146 4.16 -3.21 -12.68
CA GLN A 146 4.86 -3.34 -13.94
C GLN A 146 3.87 -3.81 -15.02
N GLY A 147 3.54 -2.92 -15.94
CA GLY A 147 2.82 -3.28 -17.16
C GLY A 147 3.71 -4.15 -18.05
N SER A 148 3.12 -5.09 -18.79
CA SER A 148 3.86 -5.76 -19.84
C SER A 148 4.28 -4.71 -20.86
N ALA A 149 5.59 -4.49 -21.02
CA ALA A 149 6.12 -3.69 -22.11
C ALA A 149 5.60 -4.30 -23.43
N ASN A 150 4.58 -3.68 -24.01
CA ASN A 150 4.11 -4.06 -25.34
C ASN A 150 4.92 -3.24 -26.33
N ARG A 151 6.10 -3.77 -26.69
CA ARG A 151 6.65 -3.86 -28.06
C ARG A 151 8.07 -4.39 -28.03
#